data_AF-A0A0Q6REL9-F1
#
_entry.id   AF-A0A0Q6REL9-F1
#
_cell.length_a   1.000
_cell.length_b   1.000
_cell.length_c   1.000
_cell.angle_alpha   90.00
_cell.angle_beta   90.00
_cell.angle_gamma   90.00
#
_symmetry.space_group_name_H-M   'P 1'
#
loop_
_entity.id
_entity.type
_entity.pdbx_description
1 polymer ?
#
loop_
_entity_poly.entity_id
_entity_poly.type
_entity_poly.pdbx_seq_one_letter_code
_entity_poly.pdbx_strand_id
1 'polypeptide(L)'
;MTATAEINSVQPFVSWVDSRPPANLFENALSEAVKVQQDARRALHVAFDALLCLYPTYGSTRLAIRLGYLKPANATAALASAKLQFWWNDCHVDEVIGALVADQYGERAN
;
A
#
# COMPACT_ATOMS: atom_id res chain seq x y z
N MET A 1 -36.66 21.51 -27.98
CA MET A 1 -36.57 21.37 -26.51
C MET A 1 -36.52 19.90 -26.18
N THR A 2 -35.31 19.35 -26.00
CA THR A 2 -35.11 18.13 -25.22
C THR A 2 -33.66 18.16 -24.71
N ALA A 3 -33.49 18.78 -23.55
CA ALA A 3 -32.30 18.62 -22.74
C ALA A 3 -32.44 17.27 -22.03
N THR A 4 -31.69 16.27 -22.47
CA THR A 4 -31.61 14.97 -21.79
C THR A 4 -30.27 14.88 -21.08
N ALA A 5 -30.33 15.22 -19.80
CA ALA A 5 -29.58 14.74 -18.65
C ALA A 5 -28.13 14.24 -18.85
N GLU A 6 -27.26 14.97 -18.16
CA GLU A 6 -26.00 14.52 -17.57
C GLU A 6 -26.06 13.08 -17.03
N ILE A 7 -25.06 12.28 -17.37
CA ILE A 7 -24.41 11.41 -16.39
C ILE A 7 -22.92 11.62 -16.56
N ASN A 8 -22.37 12.48 -15.70
CA ASN A 8 -20.94 12.57 -15.44
C ASN A 8 -20.38 11.15 -15.28
N SER A 9 -19.51 10.74 -16.21
CA SER A 9 -18.67 9.57 -16.02
C SER A 9 -17.63 9.90 -14.95
N VAL A 10 -18.07 9.97 -13.70
CA VAL A 10 -17.17 9.85 -12.55
C VAL A 10 -16.60 8.45 -12.66
N GLN A 11 -15.39 8.37 -13.21
CA GLN A 11 -14.63 7.14 -13.32
C GLN A 11 -14.68 6.44 -11.95
N PRO A 12 -15.00 5.14 -11.87
CA PRO A 12 -15.10 4.46 -10.60
C PRO A 12 -13.77 4.59 -9.88
N PHE A 13 -13.81 5.10 -8.64
CA PHE A 13 -12.70 5.13 -7.69
C PHE A 13 -12.31 3.67 -7.40
N VAL A 14 -11.52 3.14 -8.32
CA VAL A 14 -10.76 1.89 -8.31
C VAL A 14 -11.49 0.63 -7.81
N SER A 15 -11.76 -0.30 -8.72
CA SER A 15 -12.28 -1.65 -8.41
C SER A 15 -11.22 -2.53 -7.73
N TRP A 16 -10.89 -2.26 -6.46
CA TRP A 16 -9.87 -2.95 -5.66
C TRP A 16 -10.42 -4.10 -4.80
N VAL A 17 -11.08 -5.10 -5.38
CA VAL A 17 -11.62 -6.18 -4.51
C VAL A 17 -10.93 -7.54 -4.66
N ASP A 18 -10.39 -7.90 -5.83
CA ASP A 18 -9.93 -9.30 -6.05
C ASP A 18 -8.60 -9.48 -6.80
N SER A 19 -7.93 -8.40 -7.21
CA SER A 19 -6.74 -8.53 -8.04
C SER A 19 -5.47 -8.68 -7.20
N ARG A 20 -4.82 -9.85 -7.34
CA ARG A 20 -3.45 -10.13 -6.93
C ARG A 20 -2.54 -8.90 -7.16
N PRO A 21 -1.75 -8.46 -6.16
CA PRO A 21 -0.80 -7.37 -6.33
C PRO A 21 0.19 -7.63 -7.48
N PRO A 22 0.56 -6.61 -8.26
CA PRO A 22 1.56 -6.75 -9.32
C PRO A 22 2.94 -7.08 -8.72
N ALA A 23 3.81 -7.73 -9.50
CA ALA A 23 5.05 -8.31 -8.99
C ALA A 23 6.04 -7.26 -8.47
N ASN A 24 6.13 -6.11 -9.13
CA ASN A 24 6.99 -4.97 -8.77
C ASN A 24 6.47 -4.16 -7.57
N LEU A 25 5.21 -4.36 -7.16
CA LEU A 25 4.61 -3.57 -6.08
C LEU A 25 5.39 -3.67 -4.77
N PHE A 26 5.87 -4.86 -4.44
CA PHE A 26 6.59 -5.11 -3.18
C PHE A 26 7.96 -4.44 -3.16
N GLU A 27 8.66 -4.44 -4.30
CA GLU A 27 9.95 -3.75 -4.47
C GLU A 27 9.74 -2.24 -4.42
N ASN A 28 8.72 -1.71 -5.10
CA ASN A 28 8.38 -0.29 -5.05
C ASN A 28 8.01 0.14 -3.63
N ALA A 29 7.15 -0.62 -2.93
CA ALA A 29 6.73 -0.31 -1.57
C ALA A 29 7.93 -0.24 -0.60
N LEU A 30 8.89 -1.15 -0.72
CA LEU A 30 10.11 -1.14 0.07
C LEU A 30 11.03 0.02 -0.32
N SER A 31 11.20 0.28 -1.61
CA SER A 31 12.02 1.38 -2.12
C SER A 31 11.51 2.74 -1.61
N GLU A 32 10.20 2.98 -1.67
CA GLU A 32 9.58 4.20 -1.14
C GLU A 32 9.67 4.25 0.38
N ALA A 33 9.42 3.13 1.08
CA ALA A 33 9.52 3.09 2.53
C ALA A 33 10.94 3.40 3.04
N VAL A 34 11.98 3.01 2.30
CA VAL A 34 13.38 3.32 2.66
C VAL A 34 13.71 4.81 2.50
N LYS A 35 13.04 5.53 1.58
CA LYS A 35 13.23 6.98 1.43
C LYS A 35 12.71 7.76 2.63
N VAL A 36 11.61 7.31 3.22
CA VAL A 36 10.93 7.95 4.37
C VAL A 36 11.42 7.40 5.71
N GLN A 37 11.98 6.19 5.73
CA GLN A 37 12.46 5.51 6.91
C GLN A 37 13.80 4.82 6.66
N GLN A 38 14.88 5.38 7.20
CA GLN A 38 16.25 4.92 6.95
C GLN A 38 16.56 3.54 7.55
N ASP A 39 15.86 3.14 8.63
CA ASP A 39 16.03 1.82 9.22
C ASP A 39 15.23 0.79 8.41
N ALA A 40 15.93 -0.16 7.79
CA ALA A 40 15.33 -1.18 6.92
C ALA A 40 14.22 -2.00 7.61
N ARG A 41 14.34 -2.27 8.91
CA ARG A 41 13.31 -3.03 9.64
C ARG A 41 12.07 -2.17 9.91
N ARG A 42 12.25 -0.88 10.12
CA ARG A 42 11.14 0.06 10.29
C ARG A 42 10.45 0.33 8.96
N ALA A 43 11.22 0.51 7.88
CA ALA A 43 10.71 0.64 6.51
C ALA A 43 9.86 -0.58 6.12
N LEU A 44 10.28 -1.79 6.50
CA LEU A 44 9.50 -3.01 6.30
C LEU A 44 8.11 -2.94 6.96
N HIS A 45 8.00 -2.34 8.15
CA HIS A 45 6.70 -2.17 8.83
C HIS A 45 5.83 -1.11 8.16
N VAL A 46 6.42 0.00 7.72
CA VAL A 46 5.72 1.05 6.97
C VAL A 46 5.18 0.52 5.64
N ALA A 47 6.03 -0.16 4.85
CA ALA A 47 5.63 -0.79 3.60
C ALA A 47 4.52 -1.84 3.80
N PHE A 48 4.60 -2.62 4.89
CA PHE A 48 3.58 -3.62 5.20
C PHE A 48 2.22 -3.01 5.53
N ASP A 49 2.19 -1.92 6.29
CA ASP A 49 0.94 -1.22 6.61
C ASP A 49 0.30 -0.59 5.36
N ALA A 50 1.11 0.06 4.52
CA ALA A 50 0.66 0.61 3.24
C ALA A 50 0.02 -0.48 2.34
N LEU A 51 0.67 -1.64 2.24
CA LEU A 51 0.14 -2.76 1.46
C LEU A 51 -1.13 -3.38 2.06
N LEU A 52 -1.27 -3.40 3.38
CA LEU A 52 -2.50 -3.84 4.05
C LEU A 52 -3.67 -2.89 3.75
N CYS A 53 -3.42 -1.59 3.71
CA CYS A 53 -4.43 -0.59 3.32
C CYS A 53 -4.86 -0.74 1.85
N LEU A 54 -3.92 -0.99 0.94
CA LEU A 54 -4.20 -1.11 -0.49
C LEU A 54 -4.79 -2.47 -0.89
N TYR A 55 -4.38 -3.55 -0.23
CA TYR A 55 -4.77 -4.92 -0.58
C TYR A 55 -5.29 -5.71 0.63
N PRO A 56 -6.38 -5.25 1.28
CA PRO A 56 -6.89 -5.89 2.50
C PRO A 56 -7.37 -7.34 2.27
N THR A 57 -7.83 -7.66 1.05
CA THR A 57 -8.35 -9.00 0.70
C THR A 57 -7.27 -10.02 0.33
N TYR A 58 -6.03 -9.58 0.03
CA TYR A 58 -4.95 -10.49 -0.38
C TYR A 58 -4.40 -11.34 0.79
N GLY A 59 -4.69 -10.93 2.02
CA GLY A 59 -4.31 -11.64 3.24
C GLY A 59 -2.95 -11.19 3.78
N SER A 60 -2.95 -10.79 5.05
CA SER A 60 -1.78 -10.24 5.75
C SER A 60 -0.56 -11.17 5.73
N THR A 61 -0.76 -12.48 5.95
CA THR A 61 0.33 -13.48 5.91
C THR A 61 0.97 -13.56 4.51
N ARG A 62 0.18 -13.46 3.44
CA ARG A 62 0.70 -13.53 2.07
C ARG A 62 1.50 -12.29 1.71
N LEU A 63 1.03 -11.10 2.11
CA LEU A 63 1.77 -9.86 1.99
C LEU A 63 3.09 -9.92 2.76
N ALA A 64 3.06 -10.41 4.00
CA ALA A 64 4.25 -10.53 4.83
C ALA A 64 5.31 -11.49 4.24
N ILE A 65 4.88 -12.62 3.64
CA ILE A 65 5.78 -13.53 2.93
C ILE A 65 6.46 -12.82 1.77
N ARG A 66 5.70 -12.08 0.96
CA ARG A 66 6.21 -11.37 -0.22
C ARG A 66 7.17 -10.24 0.15
N LEU A 67 6.96 -9.59 1.29
CA LEU A 67 7.86 -8.57 1.85
C LEU A 67 9.11 -9.14 2.52
N GLY A 68 9.21 -10.46 2.72
CA GLY A 68 10.39 -11.08 3.33
C GLY A 68 10.40 -11.11 4.86
N TYR A 69 9.24 -11.07 5.52
CA TYR A 69 9.19 -11.29 6.97
C TYR A 69 9.71 -12.69 7.35
N LEU A 70 10.59 -12.78 8.34
CA LEU A 70 11.08 -14.04 8.89
C LEU A 70 9.95 -14.90 9.50
N LYS A 71 8.97 -14.25 10.12
CA LYS A 71 7.81 -14.90 10.77
C LYS A 71 6.52 -14.23 10.27
N PRO A 72 6.03 -14.60 9.08
CA PRO A 72 4.90 -13.90 8.45
C PRO A 72 3.59 -14.02 9.24
N ALA A 73 3.38 -15.12 9.96
CA ALA A 73 2.23 -15.31 10.85
C ALA A 73 2.17 -14.27 11.99
N ASN A 74 3.32 -13.71 12.39
CA ASN A 74 3.42 -12.73 13.47
C ASN A 74 3.59 -11.30 12.93
N ALA A 75 3.54 -11.09 11.61
CA ALA A 75 3.83 -9.79 11.01
C ALA A 75 2.85 -8.70 11.46
N THR A 76 1.56 -9.04 11.60
CA THR A 76 0.53 -8.12 12.10
C THR A 76 0.75 -7.76 13.56
N ALA A 77 1.14 -8.71 14.42
CA ALA A 77 1.47 -8.45 15.81
C ALA A 77 2.75 -7.60 15.95
N ALA A 78 3.75 -7.86 15.09
CA ALA A 78 4.96 -7.06 15.03
C ALA A 78 4.67 -5.62 14.55
N LEU A 79 3.79 -5.46 13.56
CA LEU A 79 3.31 -4.16 13.10
C LEU A 79 2.55 -3.43 14.21
N ALA A 80 1.61 -4.09 14.90
CA ALA A 80 0.90 -3.50 16.04
C ALA A 80 1.86 -3.03 17.13
N SER A 81 2.92 -3.81 17.40
CA SER A 81 3.96 -3.42 18.36
C SER A 81 4.81 -2.25 17.85
N ALA A 82 5.06 -2.16 16.54
CA ALA A 82 5.78 -1.07 15.89
C ALA A 82 4.99 0.25 15.96
N LYS A 83 3.66 0.21 15.75
CA LYS A 83 2.76 1.38 15.85
C LYS A 83 2.76 2.04 17.23
N LEU A 84 3.13 1.31 18.27
CA LEU A 84 3.24 1.83 19.64
C LEU A 84 4.60 2.47 19.96
N GLN A 85 5.57 2.40 19.04
CA GLN A 85 6.90 2.94 19.26
C GLN A 85 6.95 4.44 18.94
N PHE A 86 7.80 5.18 19.65
CA PHE A 86 7.96 6.63 19.48
C PHE A 86 8.41 7.05 18.06
N TRP A 87 9.04 6.14 17.32
CA TRP A 87 9.53 6.40 15.96
C TRP A 87 8.44 6.25 14.90
N TRP A 88 7.31 5.64 15.25
CA TRP A 88 6.22 5.41 14.32
C TRP A 88 5.60 6.73 13.90
N ASN A 89 5.32 6.86 12.60
CA ASN A 89 4.69 8.02 12.03
C ASN A 89 3.79 7.58 10.87
N ASP A 90 2.48 7.78 11.01
CA ASP A 90 1.50 7.40 9.99
C ASP A 90 1.71 8.18 8.68
N CYS A 91 2.30 9.39 8.73
CA CYS A 91 2.63 10.15 7.52
C CYS A 91 3.56 9.38 6.58
N HIS A 92 4.47 8.55 7.11
CA HIS A 92 5.34 7.72 6.27
C HIS A 92 4.54 6.65 5.51
N VAL A 93 3.45 6.15 6.10
CA VAL A 93 2.56 5.19 5.44
C VAL A 93 1.79 5.88 4.33
N ASP A 94 1.24 7.06 4.59
CA ASP A 94 0.51 7.86 3.60
C ASP A 94 1.39 8.24 2.40
N GLU A 95 2.65 8.60 2.64
CA GLU A 95 3.62 8.90 1.57
C GLU A 95 3.88 7.68 0.68
N VAL A 96 4.06 6.49 1.27
CA VAL A 96 4.24 5.24 0.51
C VAL A 96 2.98 4.89 -0.27
N ILE A 97 1.80 5.00 0.34
CA ILE A 97 0.52 4.79 -0.37
C ILE A 97 0.40 5.76 -1.55
N GLY A 98 0.68 7.04 -1.32
CA GLY A 98 0.64 8.07 -2.36
C GLY A 98 1.54 7.73 -3.55
N ALA A 99 2.77 7.31 -3.30
CA ALA A 99 3.71 6.91 -4.34
C ALA A 99 3.22 5.66 -5.11
N LEU A 100 2.78 4.62 -4.41
CA LEU A 100 2.28 3.39 -5.02
C LEU A 100 1.03 3.59 -5.87
N VAL A 101 0.19 4.53 -5.49
CA VAL A 101 -1.03 4.89 -6.22
C VAL A 101 -0.70 5.81 -7.40
N ALA A 102 0.23 6.76 -7.24
CA ALA A 102 0.67 7.66 -8.30
C ALA A 102 1.28 6.90 -9.49
N ASP A 103 2.13 5.90 -9.23
CA ASP A 103 2.71 5.04 -10.28
C ASP A 103 1.62 4.39 -11.15
N GLN A 104 0.50 4.00 -10.55
CA GLN A 104 -0.60 3.34 -11.25
C GLN A 104 -1.48 4.29 -12.08
N TYR A 105 -1.53 5.57 -11.70
CA TYR A 105 -2.20 6.59 -12.51
C TYR A 105 -1.28 7.14 -13.60
N GLY A 106 0.04 7.15 -13.38
CA GLY A 106 1.04 7.57 -14.37
C GLY A 106 1.05 6.67 -15.62
N GLU A 107 0.88 5.36 -15.45
CA GLU A 107 0.75 4.43 -16.60
C GLU A 107 -0.58 4.56 -17.36
N ARG A 108 -1.63 5.13 -16.76
CA ARG A 108 -2.94 5.32 -17.40
C ARG A 108 -3.08 6.65 -18.16
N ALA A 109 -2.15 7.57 -17.97
CA ALA A 109 -2.17 8.89 -18.61
C ALA A 109 -1.39 8.94 -19.95
N ASN A 110 -0.76 7.83 -20.35
CA ASN A 110 -0.10 7.63 -21.65
C ASN A 110 -0.82 6.57 -22.49
#